data_AF-A0A176FQP1-F1
#
_entry.id   AF-A0A176FQP1-F1
#
_cell.length_a   1.000
_cell.length_b   1.000
_cell.length_c   1.000
_cell.angle_alpha   90.00
_cell.angle_beta   90.00
_cell.angle_gamma   90.00
#
_symmetry.space_group_name_H-M   'P 1'
#
loop_
_entity.id
_entity.type
_entity.pdbx_description
1 polymer ?
#
loop_
_entity_poly.entity_id
_entity_poly.type
_entity_poly.pdbx_seq_one_letter_code
_entity_poly.pdbx_strand_id
1 'polypeptide(L)'
;MSRRRLRPDELELWSRVAKTTERMHPTKPAKPKQGLPFREDRKSPETPPREPVQRFEIGQKANGKAARHDVLPGLPERIAAAPVQMDRKAYDRLKRGKLKPEGRIDLHGMTLDQAKPALQSFIAKSFTRERRLVLVITGKGRQSPDDGP
;
A
#
# COMPACT_ATOMS: atom_id res chain seq x y z
N MET A 1 10.01 -17.74 18.45
CA MET A 1 10.81 -17.48 17.24
C MET A 1 12.27 -17.29 17.63
N SER A 2 13.09 -18.33 17.52
CA SER A 2 14.52 -18.27 17.86
C SER A 2 15.27 -17.46 16.78
N ARG A 3 16.02 -16.43 17.18
CA ARG A 3 16.83 -15.64 16.24
C ARG A 3 18.06 -16.48 15.85
N ARG A 4 18.01 -17.09 14.67
CA ARG A 4 19.17 -17.76 14.05
C ARG A 4 20.33 -16.76 13.95
N ARG A 5 21.48 -17.12 14.52
CA ARG A 5 22.74 -16.36 14.37
C ARG A 5 23.35 -16.67 13.00
N LEU A 6 23.83 -15.63 12.32
CA LEU A 6 24.48 -15.77 11.02
C LEU A 6 25.78 -16.57 11.16
N ARG A 7 25.97 -17.54 10.26
CA ARG A 7 27.21 -18.32 10.16
C ARG A 7 28.32 -17.49 9.49
N PRO A 8 29.61 -17.82 9.70
CA PRO A 8 30.73 -17.10 9.08
C PRO A 8 30.61 -16.97 7.56
N ASP A 9 30.21 -18.04 6.88
CA ASP A 9 30.04 -18.07 5.42
C ASP A 9 28.92 -17.12 4.95
N GLU A 10 27.86 -16.98 5.75
CA GLU A 10 26.75 -16.07 5.46
C GLU A 10 27.18 -14.61 5.60
N LEU A 11 28.07 -14.30 6.56
CA LEU A 11 28.64 -12.96 6.72
C LEU A 11 29.54 -12.59 5.54
N GLU A 12 30.33 -13.56 5.05
CA GLU A 12 31.21 -13.35 3.90
C GLU A 12 30.41 -13.02 2.64
N LEU A 13 29.34 -13.79 2.39
CA LEU A 13 28.40 -13.53 1.30
C LEU A 13 27.75 -12.15 1.44
N TRP A 14 27.31 -11.79 2.65
CA TRP A 14 26.69 -10.50 2.94
C TRP A 14 27.66 -9.33 2.69
N SER A 15 28.93 -9.49 3.04
CA SER A 15 29.97 -8.49 2.80
C SER A 15 30.22 -8.24 1.31
N ARG A 16 30.16 -9.30 0.49
CA ARG A 16 30.35 -9.20 -0.96
C ARG A 16 29.19 -8.44 -1.61
N VAL A 17 27.95 -8.75 -1.22
CA VAL A 17 26.74 -8.05 -1.68
C VAL A 17 26.73 -6.58 -1.24
N ALA A 18 27.10 -6.31 0.01
CA ALA A 18 27.15 -4.95 0.54
C ALA A 18 28.19 -4.07 -0.19
N LYS A 19 29.33 -4.64 -0.61
CA LYS A 19 30.35 -3.93 -1.39
C LYS A 19 29.93 -3.62 -2.82
N THR A 20 29.12 -4.47 -3.45
CA THR A 20 28.72 -4.31 -4.86
C THR A 20 27.42 -3.52 -5.04
N THR A 21 26.76 -3.12 -3.95
CA THR A 21 25.47 -2.43 -4.02
C THR A 21 25.67 -0.91 -4.03
N GLU A 22 25.17 -0.25 -5.08
CA GLU A 22 25.08 1.21 -5.12
C GLU A 22 23.88 1.71 -4.29
N ARG A 23 24.12 2.73 -3.45
CA ARG A 23 23.04 3.38 -2.67
C ARG A 23 22.18 4.24 -3.60
N MET A 24 20.87 3.96 -3.68
CA MET A 24 19.89 4.78 -4.41
C MET A 24 19.82 6.25 -3.94
N HIS A 25 20.23 6.53 -2.69
CA HIS A 25 20.29 7.87 -2.13
C HIS A 25 21.68 8.14 -1.54
N PRO A 26 22.58 8.81 -2.28
CA PRO A 26 23.86 9.22 -1.72
C PRO A 26 23.59 10.20 -0.58
N THR A 27 24.10 9.89 0.61
CA THR A 27 24.12 10.83 1.73
C THR A 27 24.95 12.04 1.31
N LYS A 28 24.26 13.12 0.93
CA LYS A 28 24.92 14.41 0.70
C LYS A 28 25.66 14.78 1.99
N PRO A 29 26.97 15.06 1.97
CA PRO A 29 27.63 15.64 3.12
C PRO A 29 26.88 16.92 3.48
N ALA A 30 26.52 17.06 4.75
CA ALA A 30 25.89 18.27 5.24
C ALA A 30 26.82 19.44 4.89
N LYS A 31 26.38 20.33 4.00
CA LYS A 31 27.13 21.55 3.72
C LYS A 31 27.32 22.26 5.07
N PRO A 32 28.55 22.64 5.45
CA PRO A 32 28.73 23.49 6.61
C PRO A 32 27.85 24.72 6.38
N LYS A 33 26.95 25.00 7.32
CA LYS A 33 26.14 26.21 7.30
C LYS A 33 27.12 27.37 7.38
N GLN A 34 27.54 27.90 6.23
CA GLN A 34 28.21 29.20 6.18
C GLN A 34 27.26 30.17 6.86
N GLY A 35 27.71 30.74 7.97
CA GLY A 35 26.94 31.69 8.75
C GLY A 35 26.48 32.80 7.83
N LEU A 36 25.16 32.93 7.66
CA LEU A 36 24.58 34.19 7.26
C LEU A 36 25.09 35.25 8.25
N PRO A 37 25.48 36.46 7.80
CA PRO A 37 25.84 37.51 8.73
C PRO A 37 24.71 37.65 9.73
N PHE A 38 25.05 37.48 11.01
CA PHE A 38 24.11 37.63 12.11
C PHE A 38 23.54 39.05 11.99
N ARG A 39 22.29 39.16 11.56
CA ARG A 39 21.55 40.40 11.68
C ARG A 39 21.25 40.55 13.16
N GLU A 40 22.06 41.35 13.85
CA GLU A 40 21.62 41.96 15.10
C GLU A 40 20.32 42.72 14.82
N ASP A 41 19.39 42.56 15.75
CA ASP A 41 18.16 43.35 15.85
C ASP A 41 17.05 43.04 14.85
N ARG A 42 16.61 41.78 14.84
CA ARG A 42 15.15 41.57 14.88
C ARG A 42 14.83 40.90 16.20
N LYS A 43 14.12 41.63 17.08
CA LYS A 43 13.36 41.03 18.18
C LYS A 43 12.61 39.84 17.59
N SER A 44 13.12 38.64 17.83
CA SER A 44 12.37 37.41 17.57
C SER A 44 11.05 37.59 18.29
N PRO A 45 9.89 37.41 17.64
CA PRO A 45 8.62 37.46 18.34
C PRO A 45 8.74 36.48 19.50
N GLU A 46 8.65 37.04 20.71
CA GLU A 46 8.77 36.32 21.96
C GLU A 46 7.68 35.25 21.91
N THR A 47 8.10 34.00 21.71
CA THR A 47 7.16 32.90 21.61
C THR A 47 6.47 32.85 22.97
N PRO A 48 5.12 32.96 23.04
CA PRO A 48 4.44 32.96 24.32
C PRO A 48 4.88 31.71 25.09
N PRO A 49 5.08 31.83 26.42
CA PRO A 49 5.51 30.70 27.24
C PRO A 49 4.57 29.53 26.95
N ARG A 50 5.11 28.47 26.34
CA ARG A 50 4.30 27.28 26.05
C ARG A 50 3.90 26.72 27.41
N GLU A 51 2.60 26.73 27.70
CA GLU A 51 2.09 26.14 28.92
C GLU A 51 2.64 24.71 29.04
N PRO A 52 3.16 24.33 30.23
CA PRO A 52 3.68 22.99 30.44
C PRO A 52 2.57 21.99 30.14
N VAL A 53 2.85 21.06 29.23
CA VAL A 53 1.90 20.03 28.84
C VAL A 53 1.52 19.24 30.09
N GLN A 54 0.25 19.26 30.47
CA GLN A 54 -0.22 18.55 31.65
C GLN A 54 0.09 17.06 31.50
N ARG A 55 0.55 16.43 32.58
CA ARG A 55 0.76 14.97 32.59
C ARG A 55 -0.58 14.31 32.29
N PHE A 56 -0.57 13.41 31.31
CA PHE A 56 -1.74 12.63 30.95
C PHE A 56 -1.43 11.15 31.03
N GLU A 57 -2.45 10.36 31.31
CA GLU A 57 -2.37 8.91 31.27
C GLU A 57 -2.85 8.38 29.92
N ILE A 58 -2.27 7.25 29.49
CA ILE A 58 -2.67 6.59 28.24
C ILE A 58 -4.13 6.17 28.38
N GLY A 59 -4.99 6.72 27.54
CA GLY A 59 -6.44 6.44 27.55
C GLY A 59 -7.29 7.43 28.34
N GLN A 60 -6.71 8.47 28.97
CA GLN A 60 -7.46 9.46 29.78
C GLN A 60 -8.60 10.17 29.04
N LYS A 61 -8.49 10.34 27.72
CA LYS A 61 -9.55 10.90 26.85
C LYS A 61 -10.21 9.86 25.94
N ALA A 62 -9.92 8.58 26.14
CA ALA A 62 -10.57 7.53 25.36
C ALA A 62 -12.04 7.44 25.79
N ASN A 63 -12.92 7.95 24.94
CA ASN A 63 -14.36 7.75 25.11
C ASN A 63 -14.61 6.25 24.93
N GLY A 64 -14.93 5.55 26.03
CA GLY A 64 -15.02 4.09 26.15
C GLY A 64 -16.13 3.43 25.34
N LYS A 65 -16.25 3.75 24.06
CA LYS A 65 -16.91 2.84 23.12
C LYS A 65 -15.93 1.71 22.89
N ALA A 66 -16.08 0.65 23.68
CA ALA A 66 -15.53 -0.67 23.35
C ALA A 66 -15.66 -0.85 21.84
N ALA A 67 -14.56 -1.21 21.18
CA ALA A 67 -14.54 -1.47 19.75
C ALA A 67 -15.75 -2.35 19.45
N ARG A 68 -16.76 -1.77 18.78
CA ARG A 68 -17.93 -2.54 18.39
C ARG A 68 -17.38 -3.61 17.48
N HIS A 69 -17.43 -4.86 17.93
CA HIS A 69 -17.09 -5.99 17.09
C HIS A 69 -17.97 -5.86 15.85
N ASP A 70 -17.33 -5.59 14.71
CA ASP A 70 -18.02 -5.53 13.44
C ASP A 70 -18.47 -6.96 13.14
N VAL A 71 -19.75 -7.23 13.41
CA VAL A 71 -20.38 -8.54 13.19
C VAL A 71 -20.66 -8.80 11.71
N LEU A 72 -20.31 -7.85 10.82
CA LEU A 72 -20.44 -8.05 9.40
C LEU A 72 -19.40 -9.05 8.90
N PRO A 73 -19.77 -9.91 7.94
CA PRO A 73 -18.83 -10.75 7.22
C PRO A 73 -17.68 -9.93 6.64
N GLY A 74 -16.50 -10.54 6.53
CA GLY A 74 -15.31 -9.88 5.99
C GLY A 74 -15.56 -9.33 4.57
N LEU A 75 -14.83 -8.28 4.17
CA LEU A 75 -14.98 -7.68 2.84
C LEU A 75 -14.91 -8.71 1.68
N PRO A 76 -14.00 -9.70 1.67
CA PRO A 76 -13.96 -10.71 0.61
C PRO A 76 -15.25 -11.54 0.53
N GLU A 77 -15.79 -11.92 1.69
CA GLU A 77 -17.02 -12.72 1.80
C GLU A 77 -18.23 -11.94 1.29
N ARG A 78 -18.31 -10.65 1.63
CA ARG A 78 -19.35 -9.75 1.14
C ARG A 78 -19.29 -9.55 -0.37
N ILE A 79 -18.08 -9.44 -0.94
CA ILE A 79 -17.89 -9.32 -2.39
C ILE A 79 -18.29 -10.63 -3.09
N ALA A 80 -17.94 -11.79 -2.52
CA ALA A 80 -18.28 -13.10 -3.08
C ALA A 80 -19.80 -13.38 -3.03
N ALA A 81 -20.48 -12.93 -1.98
CA ALA A 81 -21.92 -13.08 -1.82
C ALA A 81 -22.74 -12.07 -2.64
N ALA A 82 -22.12 -11.05 -3.24
CA ALA A 82 -22.83 -10.03 -3.99
C ALA A 82 -23.47 -10.62 -5.26
N PRO A 83 -24.77 -10.35 -5.53
CA PRO A 83 -25.44 -10.86 -6.71
C PRO A 83 -24.87 -10.23 -7.99
N VAL A 84 -24.65 -11.07 -9.02
CA VAL A 84 -24.21 -10.60 -10.33
C VAL A 84 -25.34 -9.82 -11.01
N GLN A 85 -25.10 -8.54 -11.28
CA GLN A 85 -26.03 -7.66 -11.98
C GLN A 85 -25.89 -7.84 -13.51
N MET A 86 -26.37 -8.96 -14.06
CA MET A 86 -26.37 -9.23 -15.49
C MET A 86 -27.51 -10.17 -15.89
N ASP A 87 -27.97 -10.11 -17.15
CA ASP A 87 -28.93 -11.09 -17.68
C ASP A 87 -28.41 -12.54 -17.53
N ARG A 88 -29.30 -13.46 -17.18
CA ARG A 88 -28.96 -14.86 -16.91
C ARG A 88 -28.34 -15.56 -18.12
N LYS A 89 -28.88 -15.34 -19.34
CA LYS A 89 -28.33 -15.95 -20.56
C LYS A 89 -26.95 -15.38 -20.88
N ALA A 90 -26.77 -14.07 -20.70
CA ALA A 90 -25.46 -13.43 -20.84
C ALA A 90 -24.46 -14.04 -19.85
N TYR A 91 -24.87 -14.30 -18.60
CA TYR A 91 -24.00 -14.84 -17.56
C TYR A 91 -23.60 -16.28 -17.84
N ASP A 92 -24.54 -17.09 -18.31
CA ASP A 92 -24.26 -18.45 -18.73
C ASP A 92 -23.35 -18.50 -19.97
N ARG A 93 -23.38 -17.49 -20.84
CA ARG A 93 -22.43 -17.37 -21.95
C ARG A 93 -21.05 -16.90 -21.48
N LEU A 94 -20.99 -15.96 -20.53
CA LEU A 94 -19.75 -15.50 -19.91
C LEU A 94 -18.99 -16.66 -19.26
N LYS A 95 -19.68 -17.44 -18.41
CA LYS A 95 -19.11 -18.62 -17.74
C LYS A 95 -18.54 -19.64 -18.70
N ARG A 96 -19.17 -19.83 -19.86
CA ARG A 96 -18.71 -20.74 -20.92
C ARG A 96 -17.64 -20.14 -21.83
N GLY A 97 -17.17 -18.91 -21.58
CA GLY A 97 -16.20 -18.22 -22.44
C GLY A 97 -16.76 -17.82 -23.82
N LYS A 98 -18.08 -17.77 -23.98
CA LYS A 98 -18.77 -17.43 -25.25
C LYS A 98 -19.09 -15.94 -25.40
N LEU A 99 -18.66 -15.11 -24.45
CA LEU A 99 -18.71 -13.65 -24.56
C LEU A 99 -17.30 -13.11 -24.72
N LYS A 100 -17.10 -12.29 -25.75
CA LYS A 100 -15.83 -11.64 -26.04
C LYS A 100 -15.73 -10.35 -25.21
N PRO A 101 -14.65 -10.15 -24.45
CA PRO A 101 -14.42 -8.88 -23.74
C PRO A 101 -14.22 -7.73 -24.72
N GLU A 102 -14.77 -6.57 -24.39
CA GLU A 102 -14.71 -5.33 -25.20
C GLU A 102 -13.48 -4.48 -24.86
N GLY A 103 -12.89 -4.75 -23.70
CA GLY A 103 -11.65 -4.14 -23.24
C GLY A 103 -10.80 -5.16 -22.49
N ARG A 104 -9.48 -5.00 -22.57
CA ARG A 104 -8.51 -5.81 -21.84
C ARG A 104 -7.44 -4.91 -21.25
N ILE A 105 -7.04 -5.19 -20.01
CA ILE A 105 -5.84 -4.62 -19.40
C ILE A 105 -5.00 -5.76 -18.84
N ASP A 106 -3.70 -5.64 -19.06
CA ASP A 106 -2.74 -6.56 -18.49
C ASP A 106 -1.94 -5.86 -17.40
N LEU A 107 -2.03 -6.41 -16.20
CA LEU A 107 -1.38 -5.93 -14.99
C LEU A 107 -0.29 -6.91 -14.54
N HIS A 108 -0.03 -7.99 -15.29
CA HIS A 108 1.05 -8.90 -14.93
C HIS A 108 2.38 -8.15 -14.85
N GLY A 109 3.16 -8.44 -13.81
CA GLY A 109 4.46 -7.80 -13.60
C GLY A 109 4.40 -6.35 -13.10
N MET A 110 3.23 -5.71 -13.03
CA MET A 110 3.09 -4.41 -12.39
C MET A 110 3.21 -4.53 -10.87
N THR A 111 3.83 -3.54 -10.24
CA THR A 111 3.77 -3.39 -8.78
C THR A 111 2.38 -2.90 -8.36
N LEU A 112 2.03 -3.03 -7.08
CA LEU A 112 0.75 -2.54 -6.57
C LEU A 112 0.53 -1.05 -6.87
N ASP A 113 1.58 -0.24 -6.71
CA ASP A 113 1.55 1.21 -6.93
C ASP A 113 1.37 1.58 -8.41
N GLN A 114 1.77 0.70 -9.34
CA GLN A 114 1.53 0.87 -10.78
C GLN A 114 0.15 0.34 -11.18
N ALA A 115 -0.20 -0.87 -10.71
CA ALA A 115 -1.41 -1.57 -11.10
C ALA A 115 -2.68 -0.84 -10.64
N LYS A 116 -2.66 -0.24 -9.45
CA LYS A 116 -3.82 0.47 -8.88
C LYS A 116 -4.27 1.66 -9.74
N PRO A 117 -3.44 2.67 -10.04
CA PRO A 117 -3.86 3.78 -10.90
C PRO A 117 -4.15 3.36 -12.34
N ALA A 118 -3.44 2.35 -12.87
CA ALA A 118 -3.68 1.81 -14.20
C ALA A 118 -5.08 1.15 -14.30
N LEU A 119 -5.44 0.31 -13.33
CA LEU A 119 -6.75 -0.34 -13.27
C LEU A 119 -7.88 0.68 -13.08
N GLN A 120 -7.72 1.64 -12.17
CA GLN A 120 -8.72 2.69 -11.94
C GLN A 120 -9.02 3.48 -13.22
N SER A 121 -7.96 3.90 -13.91
CA SER A 121 -8.07 4.62 -15.18
C SER A 121 -8.74 3.77 -16.26
N PHE A 122 -8.41 2.49 -16.35
CA PHE A 122 -8.99 1.56 -17.32
C PHE A 122 -10.49 1.33 -17.09
N ILE A 123 -10.91 1.16 -15.84
CA ILE A 123 -12.32 0.95 -15.50
C ILE A 123 -13.13 2.21 -15.80
N ALA A 124 -12.66 3.39 -15.41
CA ALA A 124 -13.32 4.66 -15.71
C ALA A 124 -13.47 4.89 -17.24
N LYS A 125 -12.41 4.62 -18.01
CA LYS A 125 -12.44 4.68 -19.48
C LYS A 125 -13.36 3.63 -20.10
N SER A 126 -13.50 2.47 -19.48
CA SER A 126 -14.38 1.41 -19.99
C SER A 126 -15.84 1.72 -19.70
N PHE A 127 -16.13 2.29 -18.53
CA PHE A 127 -17.46 2.76 -18.17
C PHE A 127 -17.95 3.90 -19.09
N THR A 128 -17.10 4.90 -19.34
CA THR A 128 -17.41 6.01 -20.26
C THR A 128 -17.59 5.57 -21.71
N ARG A 129 -17.02 4.41 -22.09
CA ARG A 129 -17.24 3.76 -23.39
C ARG A 129 -18.38 2.73 -23.37
N GLU A 130 -19.15 2.71 -22.29
CA GLU A 130 -20.29 1.81 -22.07
C GLU A 130 -19.97 0.31 -22.22
N ARG A 131 -18.70 -0.06 -22.00
CA ARG A 131 -18.29 -1.46 -22.11
C ARG A 131 -18.97 -2.28 -21.03
N ARG A 132 -19.60 -3.38 -21.44
CA ARG A 132 -20.34 -4.25 -20.51
C ARG A 132 -19.48 -5.38 -19.98
N LEU A 133 -18.48 -5.81 -20.76
CA LEU A 133 -17.53 -6.83 -20.35
C LEU A 133 -16.08 -6.39 -20.61
N VAL A 134 -15.23 -6.50 -19.59
CA VAL A 134 -13.79 -6.26 -19.68
C VAL A 134 -13.00 -7.39 -19.02
N LEU A 135 -11.78 -7.62 -19.51
CA LEU A 135 -10.85 -8.61 -18.98
C LEU A 135 -9.67 -7.91 -18.28
N VAL A 136 -9.45 -8.25 -17.01
CA VAL A 136 -8.31 -7.77 -16.21
C VAL A 136 -7.40 -8.96 -15.94
N ILE A 137 -6.11 -8.82 -16.23
CA ILE A 137 -5.13 -9.90 -16.04
C ILE A 137 -4.15 -9.49 -14.96
N THR A 138 -4.32 -10.05 -13.78
CA THR A 138 -3.49 -9.77 -12.60
C THR A 138 -2.34 -10.76 -12.42
N GLY A 139 -2.23 -11.76 -13.30
CA GLY A 139 -1.33 -12.89 -13.14
C GLY A 139 -1.86 -13.96 -12.16
N LYS A 140 -1.05 -15.00 -11.94
CA LYS A 140 -1.43 -16.18 -11.11
C LYS A 140 -1.43 -15.92 -9.59
N GLY A 141 -0.92 -14.77 -9.15
CA GLY A 141 -0.61 -14.52 -7.73
C GLY A 141 0.52 -15.42 -7.22
N ARG A 142 1.11 -15.07 -6.07
CA ARG A 142 1.86 -16.05 -5.27
C ARG A 142 0.83 -16.78 -4.43
N GLN A 143 0.82 -18.12 -4.45
CA GLN A 143 0.10 -18.89 -3.44
C GLN A 143 0.64 -18.42 -2.08
N SER A 144 -0.26 -18.00 -1.19
CA SER A 144 0.13 -17.71 0.18
C SER A 144 0.86 -18.93 0.72
N PRO A 145 2.02 -18.80 1.38
CA PRO A 145 2.51 -19.88 2.21
C PRO A 145 1.39 -20.20 3.20
N ASP A 146 1.11 -21.49 3.32
CA ASP A 146 0.14 -22.11 4.20
C ASP A 146 0.09 -21.41 5.58
N ASP A 147 -1.12 -21.14 6.05
CA ASP A 147 -1.38 -20.71 7.42
C ASP A 147 -0.96 -21.85 8.36
N GLY A 148 0.21 -21.72 8.99
CA GLY A 148 0.66 -22.61 10.05
C GLY A 148 -0.30 -22.59 11.24
N PRO A 149 -0.43 -23.74 11.93
CA PRO A 149 0.58 -24.17 12.89
C PRO A 149 1.46 -25.34 12.45
#